data_AF-A0A0Q9XF80-F1
#
_entry.id   AF-A0A0Q9XF80-F1
#
_cell.length_a   1.000
_cell.length_b   1.000
_cell.length_c   1.000
_cell.angle_alpha   90.00
_cell.angle_beta   90.00
_cell.angle_gamma   90.00
#
_symmetry.space_group_name_H-M   'P 1'
#
loop_
_entity.id
_entity.type
_entity.pdbx_description
1 polymer ?
#
loop_
_entity_poly.entity_id
_entity_poly.type
_entity_poly.pdbx_seq_one_letter_code
_entity_poly.pdbx_strand_id
1 'polypeptide(L)'
;MDFRIKGFQHCMCLILCTIYLVQCVSLYEFEKVGNFAYYIGEGDNASVIFYWFDARQECRSNGGQLVSVVSETQMNDLQKYIIDRRYANGSRFFTSGHSFHSPEPFKWDALQESVDYSKWLPGEGPKDSSFLSLQLIDSQLFMVTSLGFYEYYICEYETRQQKLCKILKTPDFYIPSVAIILAIILALKLILKNSKRKAKEDEQALVGSNDPS
;
A
#
# COMPACT_ATOMS: atom_id res chain seq x y z
N MET A 1 -43.25 -28.65 15.03
CA MET A 1 -41.79 -28.79 14.88
C MET A 1 -41.44 -28.67 13.40
N ASP A 2 -41.33 -27.47 12.85
CA ASP A 2 -40.79 -27.33 11.48
C ASP A 2 -40.33 -25.89 11.11
N PHE A 3 -39.74 -25.18 12.07
CA PHE A 3 -39.18 -23.84 11.83
C PHE A 3 -37.65 -23.80 11.91
N ARG A 4 -36.99 -24.90 12.30
CA ARG A 4 -35.52 -24.98 12.40
C ARG A 4 -34.81 -25.39 11.11
N ILE A 5 -35.51 -25.98 10.14
CA ILE A 5 -34.88 -26.56 8.94
C ILE A 5 -34.79 -25.55 7.78
N LYS A 6 -35.75 -24.61 7.67
CA LYS A 6 -35.73 -23.57 6.61
C LYS A 6 -34.66 -22.48 6.81
N GLY A 7 -34.30 -22.18 8.06
CA GLY A 7 -33.25 -21.21 8.38
C GLY A 7 -31.84 -21.72 8.06
N PHE A 8 -31.60 -23.02 8.21
CA PHE A 8 -30.29 -23.63 7.96
C PHE A 8 -29.97 -23.67 6.46
N GLN A 9 -30.97 -23.94 5.62
CA GLN A 9 -30.80 -24.02 4.17
C GLN A 9 -30.64 -22.64 3.51
N HIS A 10 -31.31 -21.60 4.01
CA HIS A 10 -31.10 -20.22 3.56
C HIS A 10 -29.76 -19.64 4.03
N CYS A 11 -29.33 -19.93 5.27
CA CYS A 11 -27.99 -19.54 5.74
C CYS A 11 -26.89 -20.24 4.93
N MET A 12 -27.03 -21.53 4.63
CA MET A 12 -26.02 -22.26 3.84
C MET A 12 -25.95 -21.72 2.40
N CYS A 13 -27.07 -21.33 1.81
CA CYS A 13 -27.12 -20.74 0.47
C CYS A 13 -26.57 -19.30 0.44
N LEU A 14 -26.79 -18.49 1.48
CA LEU A 14 -26.19 -17.16 1.64
C LEU A 14 -24.69 -17.24 1.92
N ILE A 15 -24.24 -18.18 2.74
CA ILE A 15 -22.82 -18.43 3.01
C ILE A 15 -22.13 -18.90 1.72
N LEU A 16 -22.71 -19.84 0.97
CA LEU A 16 -22.20 -20.27 -0.33
C LEU A 16 -22.22 -19.16 -1.38
N CYS A 17 -23.23 -18.28 -1.38
CA CYS A 17 -23.31 -17.11 -2.27
C CYS A 17 -22.27 -16.04 -1.89
N THR A 18 -22.01 -15.82 -0.60
CA THR A 18 -20.90 -14.96 -0.14
C THR A 18 -19.53 -15.57 -0.41
N ILE A 19 -19.38 -16.90 -0.39
CA ILE A 19 -18.13 -17.59 -0.76
C ILE A 19 -17.91 -17.50 -2.28
N TYR A 20 -18.97 -17.62 -3.10
CA TYR A 20 -18.90 -17.47 -4.57
C TYR A 20 -18.69 -16.02 -5.04
N LEU A 21 -19.16 -15.01 -4.29
CA LEU A 21 -18.93 -13.59 -4.59
C LEU A 21 -17.61 -13.05 -4.02
N VAL A 22 -16.91 -13.80 -3.16
CA VAL A 22 -15.64 -13.42 -2.52
C VAL A 22 -14.46 -14.22 -3.07
N GLN A 23 -14.57 -14.69 -4.31
CA GLN A 23 -13.42 -15.11 -5.07
C GLN A 23 -12.97 -13.93 -5.95
N CYS A 24 -12.27 -12.99 -5.31
CA CYS A 24 -11.27 -12.18 -6.00
C CYS A 24 -10.13 -13.13 -6.40
N VAL A 25 -10.40 -14.01 -7.37
CA VAL A 25 -9.36 -14.81 -8.00
C VAL A 25 -8.63 -13.79 -8.85
N SER A 26 -7.44 -13.40 -8.41
CA SER A 26 -6.53 -12.72 -9.32
C SER A 26 -6.36 -13.64 -10.52
N LEU A 27 -6.68 -13.14 -11.72
CA LEU A 27 -6.51 -13.90 -12.96
C LEU A 27 -5.02 -14.22 -13.22
N TYR A 28 -4.12 -13.52 -12.51
CA TYR A 28 -2.68 -13.68 -12.61
C TYR A 28 -2.12 -14.29 -11.32
N GLU A 29 -1.33 -15.36 -11.48
CA GLU A 29 -0.61 -15.98 -10.39
C GLU A 29 0.66 -15.16 -10.10
N PHE A 30 0.68 -14.42 -8.98
CA PHE A 30 1.88 -13.72 -8.53
C PHE A 30 2.92 -14.74 -8.06
N GLU A 31 4.09 -14.72 -8.67
CA GLU A 31 5.20 -15.58 -8.29
C GLU A 31 5.96 -14.97 -7.12
N LYS A 32 6.22 -15.77 -6.08
CA LYS A 32 7.03 -15.34 -4.95
C LYS A 32 8.50 -15.22 -5.35
N VAL A 33 9.05 -14.02 -5.20
CA VAL A 33 10.46 -13.70 -5.46
C VAL A 33 11.02 -12.99 -4.23
N GLY A 34 11.93 -13.65 -3.52
CA GLY A 34 12.41 -13.17 -2.23
C GLY A 34 11.26 -13.00 -1.23
N ASN A 35 11.13 -11.77 -0.71
CA ASN A 35 10.09 -11.39 0.26
C ASN A 35 8.79 -10.90 -0.39
N PHE A 36 8.77 -10.73 -1.70
CA PHE A 36 7.67 -10.13 -2.44
C PHE A 36 7.05 -11.15 -3.39
N ALA A 37 5.93 -10.79 -4.01
CA ALA A 37 5.34 -11.58 -5.08
C ALA A 37 5.04 -10.68 -6.28
N TYR A 38 5.37 -11.13 -7.48
CA TYR A 38 5.31 -10.32 -8.70
C TYR A 38 4.64 -11.06 -9.86
N TYR A 39 4.10 -10.29 -10.79
CA TYR A 39 3.89 -10.75 -12.16
C TYR A 39 4.40 -9.68 -13.13
N ILE A 40 4.83 -10.10 -14.32
CA ILE A 40 5.17 -9.20 -15.43
C ILE A 40 4.04 -9.28 -16.43
N GLY A 41 3.41 -8.15 -16.70
CA GLY A 41 2.42 -8.03 -17.76
C GLY A 41 3.06 -7.49 -19.03
N GLU A 42 2.42 -7.81 -20.15
CA GLU A 42 2.74 -7.34 -21.48
C GLU A 42 1.43 -6.87 -22.14
N GLY A 43 1.50 -5.97 -23.13
CA GLY A 43 0.32 -5.64 -23.94
C GLY A 43 -0.25 -6.88 -24.65
N ASP A 44 -1.53 -6.83 -25.04
CA ASP A 44 -2.26 -7.96 -25.66
C ASP A 44 -1.58 -8.56 -26.90
N ASN A 45 -0.63 -7.84 -27.51
CA ASN A 45 0.39 -8.38 -28.40
C ASN A 45 1.73 -7.68 -28.13
N ALA A 46 2.85 -8.37 -28.37
CA ALA A 46 4.23 -7.86 -28.22
C ALA A 46 4.59 -6.60 -29.06
N SER A 47 3.65 -6.08 -29.86
CA SER A 47 3.79 -4.84 -30.63
C SER A 47 2.86 -3.73 -30.15
N VAL A 48 2.06 -3.98 -29.11
CA VAL A 48 1.14 -3.01 -28.52
C VAL A 48 1.88 -2.29 -27.40
N ILE A 49 2.03 -0.99 -27.60
CA ILE A 49 2.57 -0.09 -26.59
C ILE A 49 1.53 0.07 -25.49
N PHE A 50 1.90 -0.23 -24.24
CA PHE A 50 1.08 0.00 -23.07
C PHE A 50 1.43 1.36 -22.44
N TYR A 51 0.43 2.12 -22.00
CA TYR A 51 0.68 3.35 -21.26
C TYR A 51 0.80 3.07 -19.76
N TRP A 52 1.57 3.89 -19.06
CA TRP A 52 1.80 3.72 -17.63
C TRP A 52 0.51 3.70 -16.80
N PHE A 53 -0.45 4.56 -17.13
CA PHE A 53 -1.74 4.61 -16.43
C PHE A 53 -2.56 3.34 -16.64
N ASP A 54 -2.50 2.77 -17.84
CA ASP A 54 -3.15 1.49 -18.14
C ASP A 54 -2.45 0.37 -17.36
N ALA A 55 -1.12 0.33 -17.35
CA ALA A 55 -0.34 -0.68 -16.59
C ALA A 55 -0.70 -0.66 -15.10
N ARG A 56 -0.85 0.55 -14.55
CA ARG A 56 -1.29 0.76 -13.18
C ARG A 56 -2.70 0.25 -12.93
N GLN A 57 -3.62 0.54 -13.86
CA GLN A 57 -5.00 0.07 -13.77
C GLN A 57 -5.06 -1.46 -13.82
N GLU A 58 -4.27 -2.09 -14.68
CA GLU A 58 -4.16 -3.55 -14.79
C GLU A 58 -3.64 -4.18 -13.50
N CYS A 59 -2.50 -3.70 -12.96
CA CYS A 59 -1.99 -4.24 -11.70
C CYS A 59 -3.05 -4.18 -10.57
N ARG A 60 -3.79 -3.05 -10.48
CA ARG A 60 -4.82 -2.83 -9.45
C ARG A 60 -6.02 -3.73 -9.62
N SER A 61 -6.47 -3.92 -10.85
CA SER A 61 -7.61 -4.79 -11.16
C SER A 61 -7.31 -6.24 -10.82
N ASN A 62 -6.02 -6.61 -10.79
CA ASN A 62 -5.54 -7.95 -10.47
C ASN A 62 -5.04 -8.12 -9.02
N GLY A 63 -5.38 -7.19 -8.12
CA GLY A 63 -5.06 -7.33 -6.69
C GLY A 63 -3.63 -6.95 -6.32
N GLY A 64 -2.94 -6.22 -7.18
CA GLY A 64 -1.61 -5.67 -6.92
C GLY A 64 -1.51 -4.18 -7.22
N GLN A 65 -0.29 -3.74 -7.47
CA GLN A 65 0.05 -2.39 -7.92
C GLN A 65 1.33 -2.45 -8.74
N LEU A 66 1.68 -1.39 -9.48
CA LEU A 66 3.00 -1.32 -10.09
C LEU A 66 4.09 -1.41 -9.01
N VAL A 67 5.20 -2.07 -9.33
CA VAL A 67 6.27 -2.34 -8.37
C VAL A 67 6.93 -1.07 -7.85
N SER A 68 7.26 -1.06 -6.56
CA SER A 68 8.17 -0.08 -5.94
C SER A 68 9.48 -0.77 -5.57
N VAL A 69 10.61 -0.19 -5.97
CA VAL A 69 11.93 -0.78 -5.65
C VAL A 69 12.58 0.01 -4.50
N VAL A 70 12.59 -0.57 -3.31
CA VAL A 70 13.00 0.12 -2.07
C VAL A 70 14.34 -0.36 -1.51
N SER A 71 14.97 -1.35 -2.13
CA SER A 71 16.28 -1.86 -1.68
C SER A 71 17.07 -2.53 -2.79
N GLU A 72 18.38 -2.63 -2.59
CA GLU A 72 19.29 -3.36 -3.48
C GLU A 72 18.95 -4.84 -3.55
N THR A 73 18.61 -5.47 -2.42
CA THR A 73 18.17 -6.86 -2.37
C THR A 73 16.96 -7.09 -3.28
N GLN A 74 15.95 -6.21 -3.19
CA GLN A 74 14.75 -6.30 -4.04
C GLN A 74 15.09 -6.09 -5.53
N MET A 75 15.98 -5.16 -5.85
CA MET A 75 16.44 -4.93 -7.23
C MET A 75 17.13 -6.18 -7.80
N ASN A 76 17.97 -6.84 -7.00
CA ASN A 76 18.67 -8.06 -7.43
C ASN A 76 17.72 -9.25 -7.58
N ASP A 77 16.71 -9.36 -6.70
CA ASP A 77 15.63 -10.36 -6.81
C ASP A 77 14.82 -10.15 -8.10
N LEU A 78 14.42 -8.91 -8.41
CA LEU A 78 13.73 -8.57 -9.66
C LEU A 78 14.61 -8.82 -10.89
N GLN A 79 15.90 -8.50 -10.83
CA GLN A 79 16.85 -8.79 -11.90
C GLN A 79 16.89 -10.29 -12.21
N LYS A 80 17.03 -11.13 -11.17
CA LYS A 80 17.00 -12.58 -11.34
C LYS A 80 15.68 -13.05 -11.94
N TYR A 81 14.58 -12.55 -11.42
CA TYR A 81 13.22 -12.87 -11.89
C TYR A 81 13.02 -12.57 -13.39
N ILE A 82 13.52 -11.42 -13.86
CA ILE A 82 13.47 -11.01 -15.27
C ILE A 82 14.39 -11.89 -16.13
N ILE A 83 15.62 -12.17 -15.68
CA ILE A 83 16.59 -13.01 -16.42
C ILE A 83 16.08 -14.44 -16.57
N ASP A 84 15.55 -15.04 -15.49
CA ASP A 84 15.05 -16.41 -15.50
C ASP A 84 13.86 -16.58 -16.48
N ARG A 85 13.16 -15.48 -16.81
CA ARG A 85 12.08 -15.41 -17.81
C ARG A 85 12.52 -15.08 -19.23
N ARG A 86 13.83 -14.88 -19.45
CA ARG A 86 14.44 -14.66 -20.77
C ARG A 86 13.97 -13.39 -21.50
N TYR A 87 13.65 -12.33 -20.76
CA TYR A 87 13.47 -11.01 -21.38
C TYR A 87 14.76 -10.58 -22.09
N ALA A 88 14.60 -9.89 -23.22
CA ALA A 88 15.71 -9.49 -24.07
C ALA A 88 16.57 -8.40 -23.42
N ASN A 89 17.83 -8.32 -23.85
CA ASN A 89 18.67 -7.17 -23.53
C ASN A 89 18.01 -5.89 -24.07
N GLY A 90 17.94 -4.86 -23.24
CA GLY A 90 17.27 -3.60 -23.56
C GLY A 90 15.79 -3.54 -23.18
N SER A 91 15.14 -4.65 -22.79
CA SER A 91 13.74 -4.65 -22.33
C SER A 91 13.52 -3.68 -21.18
N ARG A 92 12.37 -2.99 -21.22
CA ARG A 92 11.98 -1.96 -20.25
C ARG A 92 10.66 -2.30 -19.58
N PHE A 93 10.56 -1.98 -18.29
CA PHE A 93 9.45 -2.37 -17.43
C PHE A 93 8.96 -1.17 -16.64
N PHE A 94 7.67 -0.86 -16.71
CA PHE A 94 7.09 0.15 -15.84
C PHE A 94 7.20 -0.25 -14.36
N THR A 95 7.44 0.77 -13.55
CA THR A 95 7.35 0.73 -12.08
C THR A 95 6.32 1.75 -11.62
N SER A 96 6.01 1.83 -10.34
CA SER A 96 5.08 2.84 -9.82
C SER A 96 5.71 4.23 -9.69
N GLY A 97 6.98 4.41 -10.03
CA GLY A 97 7.71 5.65 -9.79
C GLY A 97 7.38 6.73 -10.83
N HIS A 98 7.21 7.98 -10.39
CA HIS A 98 7.07 9.13 -11.29
C HIS A 98 7.40 10.47 -10.61
N SER A 99 7.49 11.54 -11.39
CA SER A 99 7.74 12.94 -10.93
C SER A 99 6.72 13.99 -11.40
N PHE A 100 5.55 13.61 -11.97
CA PHE A 100 4.57 14.60 -12.52
C PHE A 100 4.01 15.62 -11.52
N HIS A 101 3.97 15.28 -10.23
CA HIS A 101 3.32 16.09 -9.21
C HIS A 101 4.30 16.76 -8.23
N SER A 102 5.61 16.48 -8.33
CA SER A 102 6.64 17.07 -7.48
C SER A 102 7.96 17.05 -8.24
N PRO A 103 8.64 18.20 -8.45
CA PRO A 103 9.91 18.25 -9.14
C PRO A 103 11.00 17.43 -8.43
N GLU A 104 10.97 17.35 -7.10
CA GLU A 104 11.79 16.39 -6.35
C GLU A 104 11.15 15.86 -5.06
N PRO A 105 11.58 14.66 -4.60
CA PRO A 105 12.12 13.57 -5.43
C PRO A 105 10.99 12.81 -6.14
N PHE A 106 11.37 11.90 -7.06
CA PHE A 106 10.44 10.87 -7.56
C PHE A 106 9.69 10.23 -6.38
N LYS A 107 8.44 9.83 -6.63
CA LYS A 107 7.62 9.13 -5.64
C LYS A 107 7.18 7.79 -6.19
N TRP A 108 7.17 6.79 -5.32
CA TRP A 108 6.51 5.52 -5.56
C TRP A 108 5.00 5.71 -5.38
N ASP A 109 4.21 5.82 -6.46
CA ASP A 109 2.74 5.95 -6.35
C ASP A 109 2.11 4.80 -5.54
N ALA A 110 2.68 3.61 -5.66
CA ALA A 110 2.29 2.44 -4.91
C ALA A 110 2.44 2.61 -3.39
N LEU A 111 3.52 3.25 -2.91
CA LEU A 111 3.79 3.43 -1.47
C LEU A 111 3.37 4.80 -0.94
N GLN A 112 3.18 5.79 -1.83
CA GLN A 112 3.06 7.20 -1.49
C GLN A 112 4.28 7.74 -0.73
N GLU A 113 5.47 7.22 -1.06
CA GLU A 113 6.76 7.51 -0.42
C GLU A 113 7.79 7.98 -1.45
N SER A 114 8.87 8.64 -1.01
CA SER A 114 9.98 9.06 -1.87
C SER A 114 10.79 7.87 -2.37
N VAL A 115 11.44 8.05 -3.52
CA VAL A 115 12.43 7.11 -4.05
C VAL A 115 13.76 7.35 -3.35
N ASP A 116 14.03 6.59 -2.29
CA ASP A 116 15.27 6.71 -1.50
C ASP A 116 16.38 5.75 -1.95
N TYR A 117 16.01 4.59 -2.51
CA TYR A 117 16.92 3.66 -3.15
C TYR A 117 17.08 4.01 -4.63
N SER A 118 18.32 3.99 -5.13
CA SER A 118 18.56 4.16 -6.57
C SER A 118 19.71 3.31 -7.11
N LYS A 119 19.53 2.86 -8.36
CA LYS A 119 20.52 2.17 -9.19
C LYS A 119 20.32 2.61 -10.64
N TRP A 120 20.63 3.86 -10.93
CA TRP A 120 20.47 4.44 -12.26
C TRP A 120 21.37 3.77 -13.29
N LEU A 121 20.89 3.67 -14.53
CA LEU A 121 21.74 3.33 -15.66
C LEU A 121 22.86 4.38 -15.77
N PRO A 122 24.12 4.01 -16.07
CA PRO A 122 25.19 4.99 -16.25
C PRO A 122 24.80 6.08 -17.27
N GLY A 123 24.85 7.35 -16.85
CA GLY A 123 24.45 8.50 -17.66
C GLY A 123 22.96 8.88 -17.56
N GLU A 124 22.14 8.09 -16.87
CA GLU A 124 20.77 8.45 -16.49
C GLU A 124 20.72 9.05 -15.07
N GLY A 125 19.57 9.61 -14.74
CA GLY A 125 19.29 10.20 -13.44
C GLY A 125 17.85 10.70 -13.36
N PRO A 126 17.43 11.22 -12.19
CA PRO A 126 16.10 11.77 -12.03
C PRO A 126 15.87 12.96 -12.97
N LYS A 127 14.69 13.02 -13.59
CA LYS A 127 14.21 14.13 -14.43
C LYS A 127 12.80 14.55 -14.00
N ASP A 128 12.52 15.84 -14.11
CA ASP A 128 11.18 16.38 -13.89
C ASP A 128 10.18 15.81 -14.90
N SER A 129 8.91 15.70 -14.47
CA SER A 129 7.81 15.29 -15.34
C SER A 129 8.05 13.99 -16.12
N SER A 130 8.62 12.98 -15.45
CA SER A 130 8.98 11.70 -16.06
C SER A 130 8.47 10.49 -15.27
N PHE A 131 8.34 9.36 -15.96
CA PHE A 131 8.05 8.05 -15.38
C PHE A 131 9.36 7.33 -15.07
N LEU A 132 9.37 6.56 -13.98
CA LEU A 132 10.47 5.69 -13.60
C LEU A 132 10.21 4.28 -14.12
N SER A 133 11.19 3.73 -14.83
CA SER A 133 11.14 2.37 -15.35
C SER A 133 12.43 1.62 -15.02
N LEU A 134 12.38 0.30 -15.13
CA LEU A 134 13.57 -0.55 -15.08
C LEU A 134 13.98 -0.94 -16.48
N GLN A 135 15.27 -1.00 -16.76
CA GLN A 135 15.83 -1.49 -18.01
C GLN A 135 16.86 -2.58 -17.75
N LEU A 136 16.72 -3.70 -18.46
CA LEU A 136 17.70 -4.79 -18.43
C LEU A 136 18.82 -4.47 -19.43
N ILE A 137 20.05 -4.32 -18.95
CA ILE A 137 21.25 -4.12 -19.77
C ILE A 137 22.33 -5.10 -19.32
N ASP A 138 22.78 -5.98 -20.22
CA ASP A 138 23.85 -6.94 -20.01
C ASP A 138 23.69 -7.75 -18.71
N SER A 139 22.47 -8.28 -18.51
CA SER A 139 22.07 -9.03 -17.31
C SER A 139 22.08 -8.22 -16.01
N GLN A 140 22.09 -6.89 -16.10
CA GLN A 140 21.92 -5.99 -14.95
C GLN A 140 20.66 -5.15 -15.10
N LEU A 141 19.94 -4.99 -14.01
CA LEU A 141 18.73 -4.16 -13.97
C LEU A 141 19.07 -2.77 -13.45
N PHE A 142 18.64 -1.75 -14.20
CA PHE A 142 18.89 -0.35 -13.91
C PHE A 142 17.61 0.48 -13.92
N MET A 143 17.62 1.57 -13.18
CA MET A 143 16.58 2.59 -13.22
C MET A 143 16.83 3.55 -14.38
N VAL A 144 15.77 3.87 -15.11
CA VAL A 144 15.79 4.81 -16.23
C VAL A 144 14.58 5.72 -16.17
N THR A 145 14.74 6.93 -16.71
CA THR A 145 13.61 7.82 -16.97
C THR A 145 12.90 7.42 -18.27
N SER A 146 11.61 7.70 -18.35
CA SER A 146 10.78 7.26 -19.46
C SER A 146 9.61 8.20 -19.75
N LEU A 147 9.06 8.06 -20.95
CA LEU A 147 7.89 8.82 -21.43
C LEU A 147 6.56 8.13 -21.11
N GLY A 148 6.59 6.97 -20.44
CA GLY A 148 5.38 6.29 -19.96
C GLY A 148 4.69 5.42 -20.99
N PHE A 149 5.42 4.94 -21.99
CA PHE A 149 4.91 4.03 -23.01
C PHE A 149 5.93 2.90 -23.29
N TYR A 150 5.60 1.64 -22.97
CA TYR A 150 6.45 0.44 -23.14
C TYR A 150 5.60 -0.83 -23.28
N GLU A 151 6.23 -1.92 -23.71
CA GLU A 151 5.57 -3.23 -23.88
C GLU A 151 5.34 -3.94 -22.54
N TYR A 152 6.22 -3.75 -21.54
CA TYR A 152 6.18 -4.50 -20.28
C TYR A 152 5.97 -3.64 -19.04
N TYR A 153 5.38 -4.24 -18.02
CA TYR A 153 5.21 -3.66 -16.70
C TYR A 153 5.31 -4.71 -15.60
N ILE A 154 5.80 -4.32 -14.42
CA ILE A 154 5.93 -5.24 -13.29
C ILE A 154 4.92 -4.83 -12.23
N CYS A 155 4.08 -5.78 -11.86
CA CYS A 155 3.16 -5.63 -10.74
C CYS A 155 3.71 -6.36 -9.52
N GLU A 156 3.58 -5.75 -8.36
CA GLU A 156 3.79 -6.37 -7.06
C GLU A 156 2.46 -6.64 -6.37
N TYR A 157 2.38 -7.75 -5.64
CA TYR A 157 1.19 -8.11 -4.89
C TYR A 157 0.98 -7.11 -3.75
N GLU A 158 -0.24 -6.60 -3.64
CA GLU A 158 -0.63 -5.70 -2.55
C GLU A 158 -1.29 -6.53 -1.44
N THR A 159 -0.59 -6.71 -0.32
CA THR A 159 -1.18 -7.39 0.84
C THR A 159 -2.35 -6.56 1.41
N ARG A 160 -3.34 -7.24 2.02
CA ARG A 160 -4.43 -6.55 2.75
C ARG A 160 -3.89 -5.56 3.79
N GLN A 161 -2.76 -5.87 4.42
CA GLN A 161 -2.11 -5.01 5.40
C GLN A 161 -1.55 -3.74 4.77
N GLN A 162 -0.85 -3.84 3.64
CA GLN A 162 -0.37 -2.67 2.90
C GLN A 162 -1.54 -1.79 2.43
N LYS A 163 -2.61 -2.40 1.94
CA LYS A 163 -3.83 -1.70 1.54
C LYS A 163 -4.50 -0.98 2.72
N LEU A 164 -4.62 -1.65 3.87
CA LEU A 164 -5.15 -1.08 5.10
C LEU A 164 -4.26 0.05 5.64
N CYS A 165 -2.94 -0.11 5.65
CA CYS A 165 -2.02 0.93 6.09
C CYS A 165 -2.12 2.19 5.21
N LYS A 166 -2.31 2.04 3.89
CA LYS A 166 -2.55 3.20 3.00
C LYS A 166 -3.84 3.93 3.37
N ILE A 167 -4.93 3.19 3.57
CA ILE A 167 -6.22 3.77 4.01
C ILE A 167 -6.08 4.47 5.37
N LEU A 168 -5.38 3.86 6.32
CA LEU A 168 -5.17 4.43 7.66
C LEU A 168 -4.26 5.66 7.65
N LYS A 169 -3.33 5.75 6.70
CA LYS A 169 -2.43 6.90 6.53
C LYS A 169 -3.06 8.04 5.73
N THR A 170 -4.26 7.90 5.16
CA THR A 170 -4.88 9.03 4.44
C THR A 170 -5.36 10.12 5.41
N PRO A 171 -5.32 11.39 5.00
CA PRO A 171 -5.74 12.51 5.85
C PRO A 171 -7.16 12.35 6.41
N ASP A 172 -8.06 11.76 5.63
CA ASP A 172 -9.48 11.53 5.99
C ASP A 172 -9.65 10.64 7.22
N PHE A 173 -8.70 9.73 7.50
CA PHE A 173 -8.74 8.83 8.66
C PHE A 173 -7.73 9.21 9.74
N TYR A 174 -6.57 9.76 9.36
CA TYR A 174 -5.53 10.19 10.29
C TYR A 174 -5.97 11.42 11.14
N ILE A 175 -6.62 12.41 10.53
CA ILE A 175 -7.05 13.63 11.24
C ILE A 175 -8.11 13.34 12.31
N PRO A 176 -9.23 12.63 12.02
CA PRO A 176 -10.23 12.34 13.05
C PRO A 176 -9.70 11.43 14.16
N SER A 177 -8.82 10.47 13.84
CA SER A 177 -8.23 9.60 14.87
C SER A 177 -7.36 10.39 15.87
N VAL A 178 -6.53 11.32 15.40
CA VAL A 178 -5.77 12.24 16.27
C VAL A 178 -6.70 13.13 17.10
N ALA A 179 -7.76 13.68 16.49
CA ALA A 179 -8.73 14.53 17.20
C ALA A 179 -9.47 13.77 18.32
N ILE A 180 -9.87 12.52 18.07
CA ILE A 180 -10.51 11.64 19.06
C ILE A 180 -9.55 11.36 20.22
N ILE A 181 -8.29 11.02 19.93
CA ILE A 181 -7.27 10.78 20.98
C ILE A 181 -7.08 12.03 21.84
N LEU A 182 -6.98 13.22 21.24
CA LEU A 182 -6.86 14.48 21.98
C LEU A 182 -8.10 14.75 22.85
N ALA A 183 -9.30 14.49 22.34
CA ALA A 183 -10.54 14.63 23.11
C ALA A 183 -10.59 13.68 24.32
N ILE A 184 -10.14 12.44 24.16
CA ILE A 184 -10.04 11.46 25.26
C ILE A 184 -9.03 11.92 26.31
N ILE A 185 -7.84 12.40 25.89
CA ILE A 185 -6.83 12.93 26.80
C ILE A 185 -7.38 14.13 27.60
N LEU A 186 -8.11 15.03 26.96
CA LEU A 186 -8.75 16.17 27.61
C LEU A 186 -9.82 15.72 28.61
N ALA A 187 -10.68 14.78 28.22
CA ALA A 187 -11.71 14.21 29.10
C ALA A 187 -11.09 13.56 30.34
N LEU A 188 -10.03 12.76 30.17
CA LEU A 188 -9.29 12.15 31.28
C LEU A 188 -8.66 13.21 32.20
N LYS A 189 -8.06 14.26 31.65
CA LYS A 189 -7.53 15.39 32.45
C LYS A 189 -8.63 16.08 33.25
N LEU A 190 -9.82 16.28 32.67
CA LEU A 190 -10.96 16.89 33.36
C LEU A 190 -11.50 15.98 34.48
N ILE A 191 -11.62 14.68 34.22
CA ILE A 191 -12.04 13.69 35.22
C ILE A 191 -11.04 13.66 36.39
N LEU A 192 -9.74 13.61 36.10
CA LEU A 192 -8.69 13.64 37.13
C LEU A 192 -8.71 14.95 37.93
N LYS A 193 -8.91 16.09 37.26
CA LYS A 193 -9.04 17.40 37.92
C LYS A 193 -10.27 17.44 38.85
N ASN A 194 -11.41 16.94 38.40
CA ASN A 194 -12.64 16.90 39.20
C ASN A 194 -12.51 15.92 40.38
N SER A 195 -11.88 14.76 40.19
CA SER A 195 -11.60 13.82 41.27
C SER A 195 -10.69 14.43 42.34
N LYS A 196 -9.63 15.15 41.94
CA LYS A 196 -8.76 15.87 42.87
C LYS A 196 -9.50 16.98 43.63
N ARG A 197 -10.39 17.72 42.95
CA ARG A 197 -11.20 18.75 43.60
C ARG A 197 -12.14 18.16 44.65
N LYS A 198 -12.83 17.07 44.30
CA LYS A 198 -13.73 16.37 45.23
C LYS A 198 -12.99 15.81 46.45
N ALA A 199 -11.82 15.18 46.25
CA ALA A 199 -11.00 14.72 47.37
C ALA A 199 -10.60 15.85 48.34
N LYS A 200 -10.31 17.05 47.80
CA LYS A 200 -10.00 18.23 48.61
C LYS A 200 -11.22 18.79 49.35
N GLU A 201 -12.40 18.77 48.74
CA GLU A 201 -13.66 19.17 49.38
C GLU A 201 -14.04 18.20 50.52
N ASP A 202 -13.90 16.89 50.29
CA ASP A 202 -14.17 15.85 51.30
C ASP A 202 -13.19 15.94 52.49
N GLU A 203 -11.90 16.23 52.25
CA GLU A 203 -10.89 16.45 53.29
C GLU A 203 -11.20 17.69 54.15
N GLN A 204 -11.65 18.79 53.53
CA GLN A 204 -12.05 20.01 54.24
C GLN A 204 -13.33 19.84 55.07
N ALA A 205 -14.29 19.05 54.59
CA ALA A 205 -15.52 18.74 55.31
C ALA A 205 -15.27 17.92 56.58
N LEU A 206 -14.29 17.01 56.56
CA LEU A 206 -13.90 16.20 57.73
C LEU A 206 -13.15 17.01 58.81
N VAL A 207 -12.42 18.06 58.42
CA VAL A 207 -11.74 18.95 59.36
C VAL A 207 -12.73 19.91 60.03
N GLY A 208 -13.74 20.40 59.30
CA GLY A 208 -14.76 21.33 59.82
C GLY A 208 -15.81 20.71 60.75
N SER A 209 -15.93 19.37 60.81
CA SER A 209 -16.87 18.68 61.71
C SER A 209 -16.32 18.35 63.09
N ASN A 210 -15.04 18.64 63.36
CA ASN A 210 -14.36 18.28 64.60
C ASN A 210 -14.19 19.45 65.60
N ASP A 211 -14.93 20.56 65.45
CA ASP A 211 -14.93 21.64 66.45
C ASP A 211 -15.76 21.25 67.68
N PRO A 212 -15.16 21.08 68.88
CA PRO A 212 -15.91 20.80 70.10
C PRO A 212 -16.64 22.06 70.57
N SER A 213 -17.93 21.91 70.86
CA SER A 213 -18.76 22.91 71.55
C SER A 213 -18.33 23.12 72.99
#